data_AF-A0A7J7U3G6-F1
#
_entry.id   AF-A0A7J7U3G6-F1
#
_cell.length_a   1.000
_cell.length_b   1.000
_cell.length_c   1.000
_cell.angle_alpha   90.00
_cell.angle_beta   90.00
_cell.angle_gamma   90.00
#
_symmetry.space_group_name_H-M   'P 1'
#
loop_
_entity.id
_entity.type
_entity.pdbx_description
1 polymer ?
#
loop_
_entity_poly.entity_id
_entity_poly.type
_entity_poly.pdbx_seq_one_letter_code
_entity_poly.pdbx_strand_id
1 'polypeptide(L)'
;MCDGLREATAFPWDGRCGPAWGNGGSYRGLRQPEGGVGVWWPHLSPHSKQALVFQCVGCGTFHLQQLGKASGASGGRVKFSAACGPPVAPECEHCGQRHQLGGPLWAEPIHDLDFVGRVLEAVSTNPSRFHTSERIRGVLSVVTEELPDVPLYYTLDQLSSTIHCSTPSLLQLRSALLHAGFRVSLSHACKNAVKTDAPASVLWDIMRCWEKECPVKRERLSETSPAFRILSVEPRLQANFTIRDDANPSSRQRGLKRFQANPEANWGPRPRARPGSKTVGEAMEHRRRLLQNKRKEPAEDPAQRAARLKTFPCKRFKEGTCQLGDQCCYSHRSPTPKATAEATCTDCPQTPNQNPPGPGATAGPGVD
;
A
#
# COMPACT_ATOMS: atom_id res chain seq x y z
N MET A 1 11.21 -63.84 -5.64
CA MET A 1 12.34 -64.15 -6.53
C MET A 1 13.09 -62.85 -6.77
N CYS A 2 14.35 -62.80 -6.30
CA CYS A 2 15.39 -61.77 -6.54
C CYS A 2 15.00 -60.30 -6.27
N ASP A 3 15.43 -59.64 -5.18
CA ASP A 3 16.80 -59.31 -4.70
C ASP A 3 17.50 -58.19 -5.48
N GLY A 4 18.07 -57.21 -4.75
CA GLY A 4 19.01 -56.23 -5.32
C GLY A 4 19.10 -54.85 -4.65
N LEU A 5 19.62 -54.75 -3.43
CA LEU A 5 20.17 -53.48 -2.92
C LEU A 5 21.48 -53.11 -3.65
N ARG A 6 21.80 -51.80 -3.74
CA ARG A 6 23.08 -51.24 -3.25
C ARG A 6 23.17 -49.72 -3.31
N GLU A 7 23.79 -49.15 -2.28
CA GLU A 7 24.32 -47.79 -2.22
C GLU A 7 25.70 -47.70 -2.89
N ALA A 8 26.08 -46.50 -3.35
CA ALA A 8 27.47 -46.06 -3.60
C ALA A 8 27.47 -44.52 -3.74
N THR A 9 27.73 -43.77 -2.65
CA THR A 9 29.03 -43.18 -2.25
C THR A 9 29.43 -41.87 -2.96
N ALA A 10 29.95 -40.93 -2.15
CA ALA A 10 30.37 -39.59 -2.54
C ALA A 10 31.87 -39.49 -2.90
N PHE A 11 32.37 -38.24 -2.93
CA PHE A 11 33.76 -37.76 -3.11
C PHE A 11 34.22 -37.40 -4.54
N PRO A 12 35.18 -36.46 -4.71
CA PRO A 12 35.67 -35.44 -3.77
C PRO A 12 35.60 -33.98 -4.30
N TRP A 13 35.55 -33.04 -3.35
CA TRP A 13 36.01 -31.65 -3.57
C TRP A 13 37.49 -31.57 -3.20
N ASP A 14 38.35 -31.05 -4.08
CA ASP A 14 39.64 -30.47 -3.69
C ASP A 14 40.20 -29.53 -4.78
N GLY A 15 41.14 -28.65 -4.44
CA GLY A 15 42.09 -28.08 -5.41
C GLY A 15 41.81 -26.68 -5.98
N ARG A 16 41.98 -25.65 -5.14
CA ARG A 16 42.55 -24.31 -5.43
C ARG A 16 42.79 -23.90 -6.91
N CYS A 17 42.22 -22.78 -7.34
CA CYS A 17 42.87 -21.82 -8.24
C CYS A 17 42.43 -20.37 -7.91
N GLY A 18 43.37 -19.42 -7.96
CA GLY A 18 43.18 -18.02 -7.59
C GLY A 18 42.61 -17.12 -8.71
N PRO A 19 42.42 -15.81 -8.45
CA PRO A 19 41.73 -14.91 -9.37
C PRO A 19 42.62 -14.44 -10.53
N ALA A 20 42.36 -14.93 -11.73
CA ALA A 20 42.93 -14.39 -12.96
C ALA A 20 42.17 -13.11 -13.39
N TRP A 21 42.67 -11.94 -12.98
CA TRP A 21 42.21 -10.65 -13.50
C TRP A 21 42.69 -10.45 -14.96
N GLY A 22 41.93 -10.97 -15.91
CA GLY A 22 42.17 -10.81 -17.35
C GLY A 22 41.61 -9.50 -17.90
N ASN A 23 42.48 -8.59 -18.34
CA ASN A 23 42.11 -7.35 -19.02
C ASN A 23 41.47 -7.59 -20.40
N GLY A 24 40.48 -6.76 -20.76
CA GLY A 24 40.31 -6.27 -22.13
C GLY A 24 39.83 -7.26 -23.22
N GLY A 25 38.74 -7.99 -23.00
CA GLY A 25 38.09 -8.78 -24.07
C GLY A 25 37.28 -7.93 -25.05
N SER A 26 37.86 -7.53 -26.19
CA SER A 26 37.12 -6.95 -27.31
C SER A 26 36.46 -8.04 -28.16
N TYR A 27 35.15 -8.21 -28.04
CA TYR A 27 34.39 -9.19 -28.82
C TYR A 27 34.39 -8.80 -30.31
N ARG A 28 35.05 -9.60 -31.16
CA ARG A 28 34.92 -9.51 -32.62
C ARG A 28 33.55 -10.06 -33.05
N GLY A 29 32.86 -9.32 -33.91
CA GLY A 29 31.57 -9.74 -34.44
C GLY A 29 31.67 -10.95 -35.35
N LEU A 30 30.70 -11.86 -35.23
CA LEU A 30 30.44 -12.93 -36.20
C LEU A 30 29.79 -12.34 -37.47
N ARG A 31 30.03 -12.98 -38.62
CA ARG A 31 29.53 -12.52 -39.93
C ARG A 31 28.00 -12.62 -40.03
N GLN A 32 27.41 -11.69 -40.75
CA GLN A 32 25.99 -11.72 -41.13
C GLN A 32 25.76 -12.76 -42.25
N PRO A 33 24.60 -13.46 -42.25
CA PRO A 33 23.97 -13.92 -43.49
C PRO A 33 23.18 -12.78 -44.13
N GLU A 34 23.24 -12.65 -45.45
CA GLU A 34 22.44 -11.68 -46.20
C GLU A 34 20.99 -12.16 -46.41
N GLY A 35 20.04 -11.22 -46.56
CA GLY A 35 18.69 -11.50 -47.05
C GLY A 35 17.65 -11.85 -45.99
N GLY A 36 17.13 -10.82 -45.31
CA GLY A 36 15.92 -10.95 -44.48
C GLY A 36 15.47 -9.60 -43.95
N VAL A 37 14.16 -9.30 -44.01
CA VAL A 37 13.58 -8.04 -43.51
C VAL A 37 13.50 -8.09 -41.99
N GLY A 38 14.66 -8.03 -41.33
CA GLY A 38 14.78 -8.01 -39.88
C GLY A 38 14.30 -6.67 -39.33
N VAL A 39 13.32 -6.73 -38.44
CA VAL A 39 13.02 -5.60 -37.54
C VAL A 39 14.29 -5.31 -36.75
N TRP A 40 14.90 -4.15 -37.00
CA TRP A 40 16.09 -3.70 -36.30
C TRP A 40 15.74 -3.37 -34.85
N TRP A 41 15.74 -4.38 -33.98
CA TRP A 41 15.87 -4.18 -32.55
C TRP A 41 17.32 -3.72 -32.30
N PRO A 42 17.58 -2.44 -31.96
CA PRO A 42 18.95 -2.03 -31.68
C PRO A 42 19.48 -2.84 -30.50
N HIS A 43 20.76 -3.21 -30.55
CA HIS A 43 21.44 -3.96 -29.50
C HIS A 43 21.44 -3.20 -28.17
N LEU A 44 20.38 -3.34 -27.37
CA LEU A 44 20.34 -2.92 -25.98
C LEU A 44 20.58 -4.13 -25.09
N SER A 45 21.68 -4.09 -24.34
CA SER A 45 21.95 -5.11 -23.31
C SER A 45 20.80 -5.13 -22.29
N PRO A 46 20.16 -6.29 -22.01
CA PRO A 46 19.08 -6.37 -21.02
C PRO A 46 19.49 -5.85 -19.63
N HIS A 47 20.78 -5.98 -19.30
CA HIS A 47 21.33 -5.58 -18.01
C HIS A 47 21.30 -4.07 -17.74
N SER A 48 21.30 -3.20 -18.77
CA SER A 48 21.17 -1.75 -18.54
C SER A 48 19.73 -1.29 -18.30
N LYS A 49 18.76 -2.21 -18.40
CA LYS A 49 17.33 -1.99 -18.12
C LYS A 49 16.84 -2.75 -16.89
N GLN A 50 17.72 -3.56 -16.30
CA GLN A 50 17.43 -4.37 -15.12
C GLN A 50 18.11 -3.75 -13.90
N ALA A 51 17.37 -3.62 -12.80
CA ALA A 51 17.89 -3.09 -11.54
C ALA A 51 17.66 -4.04 -10.36
N LEU A 52 18.56 -3.96 -9.38
CA LEU A 52 18.33 -4.43 -8.02
C LEU A 52 17.65 -3.32 -7.21
N VAL A 53 16.83 -3.71 -6.23
CA VAL A 53 16.19 -2.81 -5.27
C VAL A 53 16.85 -2.98 -3.92
N PHE A 54 17.29 -1.89 -3.31
CA PHE A 54 17.70 -1.83 -1.92
C PHE A 54 16.57 -1.20 -1.12
N GLN A 55 15.76 -2.01 -0.43
CA GLN A 55 14.60 -1.53 0.35
C GLN A 55 14.89 -1.58 1.85
N CYS A 56 14.72 -0.46 2.54
CA CYS A 56 14.88 -0.38 3.99
C CYS A 56 13.77 -1.16 4.71
N VAL A 57 14.15 -2.07 5.62
CA VAL A 57 13.19 -2.90 6.38
C VAL A 57 12.38 -2.11 7.42
N GLY A 58 12.86 -0.93 7.82
CA GLY A 58 12.20 -0.08 8.83
C GLY A 58 11.22 0.92 8.23
N CYS A 59 11.67 1.74 7.29
CA CYS A 59 10.86 2.83 6.73
C CYS A 59 10.30 2.55 5.33
N GLY A 60 10.72 1.46 4.67
CA GLY A 60 10.25 1.11 3.33
C GLY A 60 10.85 1.94 2.18
N THR A 61 11.66 2.97 2.46
CA THR A 61 12.46 3.69 1.46
C THR A 61 13.26 2.73 0.61
N PHE A 62 13.28 2.97 -0.71
CA PHE A 62 13.97 2.11 -1.67
C PHE A 62 14.87 2.90 -2.60
N HIS A 63 15.95 2.27 -3.05
CA HIS A 63 16.87 2.79 -4.06
C HIS A 63 17.09 1.73 -5.15
N LEU A 64 17.25 2.18 -6.39
CA LEU A 64 17.44 1.30 -7.55
C LEU A 64 18.91 1.31 -8.00
N GLN A 65 19.45 0.12 -8.26
CA GLN A 65 20.78 -0.07 -8.81
C GLN A 65 20.68 -0.84 -10.12
N GLN A 66 20.77 -0.15 -11.26
CA GLN A 66 20.89 -0.79 -12.58
C GLN A 66 22.07 -1.78 -12.57
N LEU A 67 21.95 -2.94 -13.22
CA LEU A 67 23.02 -3.94 -13.31
C LEU A 67 24.13 -3.52 -14.29
N GLY A 68 23.75 -2.82 -15.36
CA GLY A 68 24.65 -2.27 -16.35
C GLY A 68 24.45 -0.77 -16.56
N LYS A 69 25.47 -0.11 -17.08
CA LYS A 69 25.42 1.27 -17.57
C LYS A 69 25.51 1.26 -19.09
N ALA A 70 24.64 2.01 -19.76
CA ALA A 70 24.77 2.33 -21.17
C ALA A 70 25.31 3.75 -21.29
N SER A 71 26.34 3.96 -22.11
CA SER A 71 26.97 5.26 -22.34
C SER A 71 27.18 5.49 -23.83
N GLY A 72 26.84 6.67 -24.33
CA GLY A 72 27.15 7.06 -25.70
C GLY A 72 28.65 7.29 -25.86
N ALA A 73 29.30 6.58 -26.78
CA ALA A 73 30.66 6.90 -27.21
C ALA A 73 30.61 7.82 -28.43
N SER A 74 31.71 8.56 -28.65
CA SER A 74 31.92 9.34 -29.88
C SER A 74 31.76 8.44 -31.11
N GLY A 75 30.99 8.92 -32.10
CA GLY A 75 30.64 8.16 -33.31
C GLY A 75 29.40 7.26 -33.19
N GLY A 76 28.51 7.49 -32.21
CA GLY A 76 27.19 6.84 -32.16
C GLY A 76 27.18 5.39 -31.65
N ARG A 77 28.34 4.84 -31.31
CA ARG A 77 28.45 3.50 -30.68
C ARG A 77 28.05 3.59 -29.20
N VAL A 78 27.10 2.77 -28.76
CA VAL A 78 26.78 2.62 -27.33
C VAL A 78 27.78 1.68 -26.68
N LYS A 79 28.44 2.13 -25.61
CA LYS A 79 29.29 1.32 -24.74
C LYS A 79 28.49 0.88 -23.52
N PHE A 80 28.39 -0.43 -23.32
CA PHE A 80 27.84 -1.04 -22.11
C PHE A 80 28.97 -1.39 -21.13
N SER A 81 28.76 -1.15 -19.84
CA SER A 81 29.65 -1.59 -18.76
C SER A 81 28.84 -2.15 -17.59
N ALA A 82 29.49 -2.89 -16.70
CA ALA A 82 28.91 -3.19 -15.39
C ALA A 82 28.62 -1.89 -14.62
N ALA A 83 27.64 -1.94 -13.73
CA ALA A 83 27.42 -0.87 -12.75
C ALA A 83 28.47 -0.92 -11.62
N CYS A 84 28.51 0.17 -10.84
CA CYS A 84 29.35 0.25 -9.64
C CYS A 84 28.52 -0.18 -8.42
N GLY A 85 29.19 -0.29 -7.25
CA GLY A 85 28.61 -0.78 -5.99
C GLY A 85 27.36 -0.04 -5.49
N PRO A 86 26.76 -0.51 -4.39
CA PRO A 86 25.39 -0.17 -3.99
C PRO A 86 25.18 1.35 -3.84
N PRO A 87 24.01 1.88 -4.23
CA PRO A 87 23.69 3.31 -4.17
C PRO A 87 23.32 3.78 -2.76
N VAL A 88 23.60 2.96 -1.75
CA VAL A 88 23.18 3.13 -0.35
C VAL A 88 24.31 2.75 0.60
N ALA A 89 24.32 3.38 1.78
CA ALA A 89 25.12 2.95 2.91
C ALA A 89 24.59 1.61 3.50
N PRO A 90 25.35 0.93 4.40
CA PRO A 90 24.90 -0.29 5.07
C PRO A 90 23.58 -0.12 5.84
N GLU A 91 23.36 1.08 6.40
CA GLU A 91 22.15 1.49 7.11
C GLU A 91 21.40 2.59 6.34
N CYS A 92 20.09 2.66 6.51
CA CYS A 92 19.25 3.68 5.87
C CYS A 92 19.46 5.07 6.50
N GLU A 93 19.74 6.08 5.67
CA GLU A 93 19.94 7.47 6.09
C GLU A 93 18.76 8.10 6.85
N HIS A 94 17.53 7.57 6.72
CA HIS A 94 16.34 8.15 7.34
C HIS A 94 15.98 7.52 8.69
N CYS A 95 16.31 6.25 8.91
CA CYS A 95 15.87 5.51 10.11
C CYS A 95 16.90 4.53 10.68
N GLY A 96 18.11 4.46 10.13
CA GLY A 96 19.21 3.60 10.58
C GLY A 96 18.95 2.09 10.51
N GLN A 97 17.89 1.66 9.84
CA GLN A 97 17.59 0.23 9.65
C GLN A 97 18.26 -0.31 8.39
N ARG A 98 18.55 -1.61 8.38
CA ARG A 98 19.22 -2.31 7.27
C ARG A 98 18.38 -2.33 5.99
N HIS A 99 19.04 -2.51 4.85
CA HIS A 99 18.40 -2.75 3.56
C HIS A 99 18.27 -4.25 3.27
N GLN A 100 17.11 -4.66 2.74
CA GLN A 100 16.91 -5.92 2.03
C GLN A 100 17.18 -5.69 0.53
N LEU A 101 17.78 -6.71 -0.11
CA LEU A 101 18.01 -6.73 -1.55
C LEU A 101 16.88 -7.47 -2.25
N GLY A 102 16.33 -6.88 -3.31
CA GLY A 102 15.33 -7.50 -4.17
C GLY A 102 15.70 -7.37 -5.66
N GLY A 103 15.09 -8.22 -6.49
CA GLY A 103 15.30 -8.24 -7.94
C GLY A 103 16.18 -9.40 -8.43
N PRO A 104 16.71 -9.32 -9.67
CA PRO A 104 16.60 -8.19 -10.58
C PRO A 104 15.15 -7.95 -11.07
N LEU A 105 14.77 -6.68 -11.20
CA LEU A 105 13.51 -6.24 -11.80
C LEU A 105 13.76 -5.38 -13.04
N TRP A 106 12.72 -5.16 -13.85
CA TRP A 106 12.75 -4.22 -14.97
C TRP A 106 12.55 -2.78 -14.47
N ALA A 107 13.50 -1.89 -14.78
CA ALA A 107 13.54 -0.52 -14.26
C ALA A 107 13.15 0.55 -15.29
N GLU A 108 13.04 0.17 -16.57
CA GLU A 108 12.57 1.04 -17.66
C GLU A 108 11.03 1.12 -17.72
N PRO A 109 10.45 2.04 -18.53
CA PRO A 109 9.01 2.13 -18.70
C PRO A 109 8.33 0.78 -19.00
N ILE A 110 7.24 0.52 -18.29
CA ILE A 110 6.43 -0.71 -18.39
C ILE A 110 5.17 -0.55 -19.25
N HIS A 111 4.98 0.63 -19.86
CA HIS A 111 3.79 1.00 -20.62
C HIS A 111 4.17 1.60 -21.97
N ASP A 112 3.66 1.01 -23.05
CA ASP A 112 3.62 1.64 -24.38
C ASP A 112 2.37 2.53 -24.43
N LEU A 113 2.57 3.84 -24.33
CA LEU A 113 1.47 4.82 -24.29
C LEU A 113 0.76 4.95 -25.65
N ASP A 114 1.44 4.70 -26.77
CA ASP A 114 0.84 4.73 -28.10
C ASP A 114 -0.10 3.53 -28.28
N PHE A 115 0.32 2.34 -27.82
CA PHE A 115 -0.56 1.16 -27.77
C PHE A 115 -1.75 1.38 -26.84
N VAL A 116 -1.53 1.93 -25.64
CA VAL A 116 -2.62 2.25 -24.69
C VAL A 116 -3.60 3.25 -25.32
N GLY A 117 -3.12 4.25 -26.04
CA GLY A 117 -3.95 5.20 -26.79
C GLY A 117 -4.84 4.51 -27.83
N ARG A 118 -4.26 3.67 -28.70
CA ARG A 118 -5.00 2.90 -29.71
C ARG A 118 -6.07 1.99 -29.08
N VAL A 119 -5.79 1.38 -27.92
CA VAL A 119 -6.78 0.54 -27.19
C VAL A 119 -7.91 1.40 -26.61
N LEU A 120 -7.59 2.56 -26.02
CA LEU A 120 -8.60 3.50 -25.50
C LEU A 120 -9.52 4.02 -26.61
N GLU A 121 -8.98 4.33 -27.78
CA GLU A 121 -9.74 4.73 -28.96
C GLU A 121 -10.66 3.61 -29.44
N ALA A 122 -10.11 2.40 -29.68
CA ALA A 122 -10.88 1.25 -30.17
C ALA A 122 -12.06 0.87 -29.24
N VAL A 123 -11.86 0.95 -27.92
CA VAL A 123 -12.90 0.71 -26.91
C VAL A 123 -13.93 1.84 -26.85
N SER A 124 -13.50 3.09 -27.04
CA SER A 124 -14.40 4.26 -27.07
C SER A 124 -15.30 4.27 -28.31
N THR A 125 -14.79 3.82 -29.46
CA THR A 125 -15.55 3.66 -30.71
C THR A 125 -16.52 2.48 -30.66
N ASN A 126 -16.26 1.45 -29.83
CA ASN A 126 -17.05 0.21 -29.76
C ASN A 126 -17.49 -0.13 -28.32
N PRO A 127 -18.24 0.75 -27.61
CA PRO A 127 -18.48 0.61 -26.18
C PRO A 127 -19.32 -0.63 -25.79
N SER A 128 -20.21 -1.07 -26.69
CA SER A 128 -21.07 -2.25 -26.51
C SER A 128 -20.37 -3.58 -26.83
N ARG A 129 -19.24 -3.57 -27.54
CA ARG A 129 -18.50 -4.78 -27.95
C ARG A 129 -17.88 -5.54 -26.77
N PHE A 130 -17.63 -4.84 -25.65
CA PHE A 130 -17.00 -5.41 -24.47
C PHE A 130 -17.81 -5.07 -23.21
N HIS A 131 -18.34 -6.08 -22.51
CA HIS A 131 -18.99 -5.88 -21.20
C HIS A 131 -18.07 -5.24 -20.15
N THR A 132 -16.75 -5.27 -20.38
CA THR A 132 -15.70 -4.68 -19.53
C THR A 132 -15.20 -3.33 -20.03
N SER A 133 -15.80 -2.72 -21.06
CA SER A 133 -15.36 -1.43 -21.65
C SER A 133 -15.11 -0.33 -20.61
N GLU A 134 -16.05 -0.13 -19.68
CA GLU A 134 -15.94 0.79 -18.54
C GLU A 134 -14.71 0.54 -17.64
N ARG A 135 -14.36 -0.73 -17.43
CA ARG A 135 -13.17 -1.14 -16.64
C ARG A 135 -11.89 -0.93 -17.44
N ILE A 136 -11.89 -1.27 -18.73
CA ILE A 136 -10.73 -1.06 -19.61
C ILE A 136 -10.40 0.43 -19.68
N ARG A 137 -11.41 1.27 -19.99
CA ARG A 137 -11.27 2.73 -19.98
C ARG A 137 -10.79 3.23 -18.62
N GLY A 138 -11.41 2.77 -17.53
CA GLY A 138 -11.05 3.21 -16.18
C GLY A 138 -9.62 2.90 -15.76
N VAL A 139 -9.11 1.70 -16.04
CA VAL A 139 -7.72 1.31 -15.70
C VAL A 139 -6.72 1.99 -16.64
N LEU A 140 -6.96 1.96 -17.96
CA LEU A 140 -6.04 2.57 -18.93
C LEU A 140 -5.93 4.09 -18.77
N SER A 141 -7.00 4.77 -18.36
CA SER A 141 -6.91 6.20 -17.99
C SER A 141 -6.01 6.48 -16.79
N VAL A 142 -5.81 5.53 -15.87
CA VAL A 142 -4.80 5.69 -14.80
C VAL A 142 -3.40 5.45 -15.34
N VAL A 143 -3.23 4.46 -16.21
CA VAL A 143 -1.95 4.16 -16.88
C VAL A 143 -1.45 5.35 -17.69
N THR A 144 -2.33 6.07 -18.41
CA THR A 144 -1.97 7.31 -19.13
C THR A 144 -1.64 8.50 -18.22
N GLU A 145 -2.07 8.46 -16.96
CA GLU A 145 -1.78 9.49 -15.95
C GLU A 145 -0.57 9.14 -15.08
N GLU A 146 0.05 7.97 -15.29
CA GLU A 146 1.12 7.42 -14.46
C GLU A 146 2.51 7.81 -14.97
N LEU A 147 3.45 8.14 -14.07
CA LEU A 147 4.84 8.45 -14.46
C LEU A 147 5.51 7.21 -15.08
N PRO A 148 5.96 7.26 -16.35
CA PRO A 148 6.53 6.11 -17.04
C PRO A 148 7.97 5.82 -16.58
N ASP A 149 8.72 6.86 -16.20
CA ASP A 149 10.12 6.83 -15.79
C ASP A 149 10.33 6.46 -14.31
N VAL A 150 9.25 6.34 -13.54
CA VAL A 150 9.28 5.96 -12.12
C VAL A 150 8.67 4.55 -11.97
N PRO A 151 9.47 3.48 -11.83
CA PRO A 151 8.93 2.11 -11.87
C PRO A 151 8.21 1.72 -10.56
N LEU A 152 8.73 2.12 -9.40
CA LEU A 152 8.20 1.79 -8.07
C LEU A 152 7.33 2.93 -7.50
N TYR A 153 6.63 2.68 -6.39
CA TYR A 153 5.73 3.64 -5.74
C TYR A 153 5.83 3.57 -4.21
N TYR A 154 5.41 4.65 -3.55
CA TYR A 154 5.16 4.70 -2.11
C TYR A 154 3.65 4.56 -1.85
N THR A 155 3.25 4.07 -0.67
CA THR A 155 1.84 4.07 -0.24
C THR A 155 1.63 4.96 0.98
N LEU A 156 0.55 5.73 0.98
CA LEU A 156 0.23 6.63 2.10
C LEU A 156 0.05 5.86 3.41
N ASP A 157 -0.54 4.67 3.34
CA ASP A 157 -0.76 3.80 4.49
C ASP A 157 0.58 3.36 5.11
N GLN A 158 1.58 3.00 4.29
CA GLN A 158 2.92 2.64 4.76
C GLN A 158 3.64 3.85 5.39
N LEU A 159 3.70 4.99 4.69
CA LEU A 159 4.36 6.20 5.19
C LEU A 159 3.81 6.63 6.56
N SER A 160 2.48 6.64 6.69
CA SER A 160 1.80 7.03 7.93
C SER A 160 1.98 6.00 9.04
N SER A 161 1.97 4.70 8.70
CA SER A 161 2.20 3.60 9.64
C SER A 161 3.63 3.62 10.19
N THR A 162 4.63 3.96 9.37
CA THR A 162 6.04 4.06 9.77
C THR A 162 6.31 5.11 10.84
N ILE A 163 5.60 6.27 10.80
CA ILE A 163 5.74 7.33 11.81
C ILE A 163 4.56 7.39 12.81
N HIS A 164 3.63 6.44 12.72
CA HIS A 164 2.42 6.33 13.55
C HIS A 164 1.50 7.57 13.56
N CYS A 165 1.47 8.34 12.47
CA CYS A 165 0.61 9.51 12.32
C CYS A 165 -0.76 9.18 11.71
N SER A 166 -1.70 10.13 11.76
CA SER A 166 -2.91 10.06 10.94
C SER A 166 -2.55 10.18 9.45
N THR A 167 -3.20 9.38 8.60
CA THR A 167 -2.93 9.38 7.16
C THR A 167 -3.43 10.68 6.50
N PRO A 168 -2.59 11.45 5.78
CA PRO A 168 -3.05 12.59 4.97
C PRO A 168 -4.00 12.11 3.86
N SER A 169 -4.85 13.00 3.34
CA SER A 169 -5.60 12.63 2.14
C SER A 169 -4.68 12.51 0.92
N LEU A 170 -5.08 11.67 -0.04
CA LEU A 170 -4.32 11.45 -1.28
C LEU A 170 -4.06 12.76 -2.07
N LEU A 171 -4.99 13.71 -2.01
CA LEU A 171 -4.83 15.01 -2.65
C LEU A 171 -3.92 15.96 -1.86
N GLN A 172 -3.89 15.90 -0.52
CA GLN A 172 -2.97 16.71 0.29
C GLN A 172 -1.52 16.32 0.03
N LEU A 173 -1.18 15.01 0.11
CA LEU A 173 0.19 14.56 -0.17
C LEU A 173 0.61 14.86 -1.62
N ARG A 174 -0.29 14.65 -2.58
CA ARG A 174 -0.04 14.98 -3.99
C ARG A 174 0.17 16.49 -4.20
N SER A 175 -0.62 17.34 -3.53
CA SER A 175 -0.47 18.80 -3.63
C SER A 175 0.84 19.28 -2.98
N ALA A 176 1.25 18.69 -1.86
CA ALA A 176 2.52 18.98 -1.21
C ALA A 176 3.73 18.65 -2.11
N LEU A 177 3.71 17.50 -2.80
CA LEU A 177 4.73 17.13 -3.77
C LEU A 177 4.77 18.10 -4.97
N LEU A 178 3.60 18.50 -5.49
CA LEU A 178 3.49 19.49 -6.58
C LEU A 178 3.96 20.89 -6.15
N HIS A 179 3.67 21.32 -4.93
CA HIS A 179 4.18 22.58 -4.36
C HIS A 179 5.69 22.55 -4.14
N ALA A 180 6.25 21.38 -3.80
CA ALA A 180 7.69 21.17 -3.70
C ALA A 180 8.40 21.07 -5.07
N GLY A 181 7.68 21.22 -6.19
CA GLY A 181 8.23 21.24 -7.55
C GLY A 181 8.46 19.86 -8.18
N PHE A 182 8.00 18.78 -7.54
CA PHE A 182 8.22 17.41 -8.03
C PHE A 182 7.04 16.91 -8.86
N ARG A 183 7.34 16.07 -9.86
CA ARG A 183 6.31 15.36 -10.61
C ARG A 183 5.74 14.27 -9.73
N VAL A 184 4.44 14.03 -9.89
CA VAL A 184 3.73 13.04 -9.11
C VAL A 184 2.60 12.43 -9.95
N SER A 185 2.39 11.12 -9.82
CA SER A 185 1.21 10.42 -10.31
C SER A 185 0.64 9.51 -9.22
N LEU A 186 -0.58 9.04 -9.46
CA LEU A 186 -1.08 7.84 -8.80
C LEU A 186 -0.58 6.61 -9.57
N SER A 187 -0.72 5.41 -8.99
CA SER A 187 -0.44 4.17 -9.71
C SER A 187 -1.68 3.31 -9.93
N HIS A 188 -1.77 2.63 -11.07
CA HIS A 188 -2.78 1.61 -11.35
C HIS A 188 -2.65 0.38 -10.43
N ALA A 189 -1.47 0.15 -9.86
CA ALA A 189 -1.19 -1.03 -9.02
C ALA A 189 -1.89 -0.98 -7.64
N CYS A 190 -2.09 0.20 -7.06
CA CYS A 190 -2.71 0.34 -5.73
C CYS A 190 -3.40 1.69 -5.56
N LYS A 191 -4.57 1.70 -4.91
CA LYS A 191 -5.44 2.88 -4.74
C LYS A 191 -4.79 4.04 -4.00
N ASN A 192 -3.98 3.74 -2.99
CA ASN A 192 -3.29 4.71 -2.15
C ASN A 192 -1.79 4.81 -2.50
N ALA A 193 -1.41 4.37 -3.70
CA ALA A 193 -0.04 4.47 -4.19
C ALA A 193 0.21 5.79 -4.92
N VAL A 194 1.40 6.34 -4.69
CA VAL A 194 1.93 7.56 -5.29
C VAL A 194 3.30 7.26 -5.88
N LYS A 195 3.48 7.63 -7.15
CA LYS A 195 4.79 7.69 -7.81
C LYS A 195 5.24 9.13 -7.86
N THR A 196 6.53 9.37 -7.67
CA THR A 196 7.13 10.71 -7.74
C THR A 196 8.61 10.58 -8.07
N ASP A 197 9.17 11.61 -8.70
CA ASP A 197 10.61 11.78 -8.87
C ASP A 197 11.27 12.48 -7.66
N ALA A 198 10.50 12.84 -6.63
CA ALA A 198 11.03 13.33 -5.37
C ALA A 198 11.94 12.30 -4.68
N PRO A 199 13.14 12.69 -4.21
CA PRO A 199 13.97 11.81 -3.42
C PRO A 199 13.28 11.48 -2.09
N ALA A 200 13.56 10.30 -1.54
CA ALA A 200 12.93 9.83 -0.30
C ALA A 200 13.10 10.79 0.88
N SER A 201 14.21 11.55 0.93
CA SER A 201 14.42 12.59 1.92
C SER A 201 13.38 13.71 1.89
N VAL A 202 12.95 14.16 0.70
CA VAL A 202 11.87 15.15 0.52
C VAL A 202 10.53 14.55 0.94
N LEU A 203 10.28 13.27 0.60
CA LEU A 203 9.06 12.59 1.01
C LEU A 203 8.94 12.50 2.55
N TRP A 204 10.06 12.22 3.25
CA TRP A 204 10.09 12.26 4.71
C TRP A 204 10.03 13.68 5.28
N ASP A 205 10.60 14.70 4.63
CA ASP A 205 10.43 16.10 5.04
C ASP A 205 8.94 16.52 4.96
N ILE A 206 8.22 16.12 3.92
CA ILE A 206 6.77 16.34 3.81
C ILE A 206 6.02 15.60 4.94
N MET A 207 6.35 14.34 5.23
CA MET A 207 5.70 13.59 6.33
C MET A 207 6.02 14.17 7.72
N ARG A 208 7.21 14.77 7.92
CA ARG A 208 7.56 15.51 9.14
C ARG A 208 6.74 16.80 9.28
N CYS A 209 6.54 17.55 8.19
CA CYS A 209 5.63 18.71 8.20
C CYS A 209 4.18 18.30 8.50
N TRP A 210 3.73 17.16 7.98
CA TRP A 210 2.40 16.63 8.29
C TRP A 210 2.24 16.23 9.76
N GLU A 211 3.27 15.65 10.40
CA GLU A 211 3.25 15.35 11.84
C GLU A 211 3.13 16.61 12.70
N LYS A 212 3.65 17.77 12.25
CA LYS A 212 3.44 19.05 12.95
C LYS A 212 1.96 19.51 12.93
N GLU A 213 1.19 19.19 11.88
CA GLU A 213 -0.26 19.45 11.82
C GLU A 213 -1.07 18.40 12.61
N CYS A 214 -0.59 17.16 12.68
CA CYS A 214 -1.24 16.03 13.32
C CYS A 214 -0.27 15.30 14.28
N PRO A 215 0.00 15.88 15.47
CA PRO A 215 1.09 15.44 16.35
C PRO A 215 0.91 14.01 16.87
N VAL A 216 2.02 13.25 16.85
CA VAL A 216 2.09 11.89 17.37
C VAL A 216 2.48 11.93 18.85
N LYS A 217 2.00 10.95 19.62
CA LYS A 217 2.40 10.77 21.03
C LYS A 217 3.83 10.23 21.12
N ARG A 218 4.80 11.13 21.04
CA ARG A 218 6.24 10.83 20.96
C ARG A 218 6.74 10.02 22.16
N GLU A 219 6.08 10.12 23.31
CA GLU A 219 6.38 9.38 24.55
C GLU A 219 6.15 7.86 24.41
N ARG A 220 5.44 7.42 23.36
CA ARG A 220 5.16 6.01 23.08
C ARG A 220 6.14 5.37 22.09
N LEU A 221 7.07 6.15 21.54
CA LEU A 221 8.03 5.69 20.55
C LEU A 221 9.32 5.25 21.25
N SER A 222 9.81 4.05 20.94
CA SER A 222 11.15 3.65 21.38
C SER A 222 12.22 4.37 20.57
N GLU A 223 13.37 4.68 21.17
CA GLU A 223 14.51 5.32 20.49
C GLU A 223 15.06 4.49 19.32
N THR A 224 14.86 3.18 19.39
CA THR A 224 15.20 2.20 18.34
C THR A 224 14.19 2.15 17.19
N SER A 225 13.01 2.76 17.34
CA SER A 225 11.95 2.71 16.33
C SER A 225 12.30 3.57 15.10
N PRO A 226 11.88 3.15 13.89
CA PRO A 226 12.02 3.99 12.70
C PRO A 226 11.31 5.35 12.86
N ALA A 227 10.14 5.36 13.50
CA ALA A 227 9.37 6.56 13.79
C ALA A 227 10.20 7.62 14.55
N PHE A 228 10.85 7.22 15.65
CA PHE A 228 11.64 8.12 16.48
C PHE A 228 12.79 8.77 15.69
N ARG A 229 13.57 7.96 14.96
CA ARG A 229 14.71 8.46 14.16
C ARG A 229 14.29 9.34 12.98
N ILE A 230 13.12 9.11 12.39
CA ILE A 230 12.59 9.97 11.32
C ILE A 230 12.14 11.32 11.89
N LEU A 231 11.42 11.31 13.03
CA LEU A 231 10.80 12.49 13.66
C LEU A 231 11.75 13.30 14.57
N SER A 232 12.95 12.78 14.87
CA SER A 232 14.03 13.51 15.55
C SER A 232 14.81 14.44 14.63
N VAL A 233 14.68 14.27 13.31
CA VAL A 233 15.30 15.14 12.30
C VAL A 233 14.29 16.21 11.87
N GLU A 234 14.70 17.48 11.87
CA GLU A 234 13.85 18.58 11.39
C GLU A 234 13.71 18.57 9.86
N PRO A 235 12.52 18.91 9.32
CA PRO A 235 12.30 18.97 7.88
C PRO A 235 13.08 20.13 7.26
N ARG A 236 13.84 19.87 6.19
CA ARG A 236 14.56 20.90 5.44
C ARG A 236 13.66 21.65 4.45
N LEU A 237 12.61 20.97 3.98
CA LEU A 237 11.55 21.55 3.14
C LEU A 237 10.29 21.75 3.97
N GLN A 238 9.76 22.98 3.99
CA GLN A 238 8.43 23.25 4.54
C GLN A 238 7.35 22.87 3.51
N ALA A 239 6.56 21.84 3.80
CA ALA A 239 5.48 21.40 2.92
C ALA A 239 4.25 22.32 2.97
N ASN A 240 3.53 22.39 1.85
CA ASN A 240 2.26 23.10 1.72
C ASN A 240 1.15 22.12 1.28
N PHE A 241 0.21 21.83 2.19
CA PHE A 241 -0.88 20.86 1.98
C PHE A 241 -2.17 21.46 1.41
N THR A 242 -2.20 22.75 1.03
CA THR A 242 -3.37 23.30 0.33
C THR A 242 -3.61 22.54 -0.96
N ILE A 243 -4.87 22.24 -1.26
CA ILE A 243 -5.22 21.45 -2.45
C ILE A 243 -5.03 22.30 -3.70
N ARG A 244 -4.19 21.85 -4.63
CA ARG A 244 -4.09 22.45 -5.97
C ARG A 244 -5.17 21.91 -6.90
N ASP A 245 -5.57 22.71 -7.88
CA ASP A 245 -6.56 22.30 -8.89
C ASP A 245 -6.06 21.13 -9.75
N ASP A 246 -4.77 21.12 -10.10
CA ASP A 246 -4.10 20.04 -10.85
C ASP A 246 -3.77 18.79 -10.01
N ALA A 247 -4.04 18.82 -8.70
CA ALA A 247 -3.84 17.67 -7.82
C ALA A 247 -4.89 16.57 -8.04
N ASN A 248 -6.07 16.86 -8.60
CA ASN A 248 -7.08 15.82 -8.85
C ASN A 248 -6.98 15.29 -10.29
N PRO A 249 -6.49 14.05 -10.51
CA PRO A 249 -6.32 13.52 -11.86
C PRO A 249 -7.67 13.31 -12.57
N SER A 250 -7.68 13.50 -13.90
CA SER A 250 -8.89 13.51 -14.72
C SER A 250 -9.73 12.23 -14.57
N SER A 251 -9.08 11.07 -14.48
CA SER A 251 -9.74 9.77 -14.29
C SER A 251 -10.51 9.67 -12.98
N ARG A 252 -10.04 10.36 -11.93
CA ARG A 252 -10.69 10.45 -10.62
C ARG A 252 -11.78 11.51 -10.61
N GLN A 253 -11.55 12.68 -11.22
CA GLN A 253 -12.56 13.73 -11.33
C GLN A 253 -13.79 13.27 -12.13
N ARG A 254 -13.56 12.51 -13.21
CA ARG A 254 -14.60 11.90 -14.06
C ARG A 254 -15.24 10.64 -13.47
N GLY A 255 -14.86 10.22 -12.26
CA GLY A 255 -15.44 9.06 -11.58
C GLY A 255 -15.22 7.71 -12.27
N LEU A 256 -14.16 7.56 -13.07
CA LEU A 256 -13.92 6.33 -13.83
C LEU A 256 -13.65 5.11 -12.92
N LYS A 257 -13.89 3.90 -13.43
CA LYS A 257 -13.65 2.63 -12.73
C LYS A 257 -12.15 2.27 -12.67
N ARG A 258 -11.37 3.12 -11.99
CA ARG A 258 -9.90 3.07 -11.84
C ARG A 258 -9.40 1.77 -11.19
N PHE A 259 -10.17 1.26 -10.22
CA PHE A 259 -9.86 0.03 -9.49
C PHE A 259 -11.07 -0.91 -9.54
N GLN A 260 -10.80 -2.21 -9.57
CA GLN A 260 -11.83 -3.24 -9.53
C GLN A 260 -12.50 -3.21 -8.15
N ALA A 261 -13.82 -3.06 -8.12
CA ALA A 261 -14.58 -3.37 -6.92
C ALA A 261 -14.58 -4.89 -6.70
N ASN A 262 -14.52 -5.33 -5.45
CA ASN A 262 -14.73 -6.73 -5.09
C ASN A 262 -16.09 -7.21 -5.63
N PRO A 263 -16.17 -8.35 -6.33
CA PRO A 263 -17.41 -8.84 -6.92
C PRO A 263 -18.52 -9.09 -5.89
N GLU A 264 -18.15 -9.59 -4.71
CA GLU A 264 -19.09 -10.01 -3.66
C GLU A 264 -18.79 -9.33 -2.32
N ALA A 265 -19.82 -9.26 -1.47
CA ALA A 265 -19.63 -8.99 -0.05
C ALA A 265 -18.83 -10.15 0.59
N ASN A 266 -17.78 -9.80 1.32
CA ASN A 266 -16.83 -10.75 1.93
C ASN A 266 -15.89 -11.47 0.94
N TRP A 267 -15.66 -10.89 -0.24
CA TRP A 267 -14.66 -11.38 -1.20
C TRP A 267 -13.23 -11.30 -0.63
N GLY A 268 -12.56 -12.45 -0.54
CA GLY A 268 -11.19 -12.59 -0.05
C GLY A 268 -10.84 -14.07 0.21
N PRO A 269 -9.61 -14.36 0.67
CA PRO A 269 -9.18 -15.73 0.99
C PRO A 269 -10.14 -16.38 1.99
N ARG A 270 -10.78 -17.48 1.58
CA ARG A 270 -11.67 -18.24 2.47
C ARG A 270 -10.85 -18.88 3.60
N PRO A 271 -11.42 -19.05 4.81
CA PRO A 271 -10.75 -19.78 5.88
C PRO A 271 -10.28 -21.16 5.40
N ARG A 272 -9.06 -21.58 5.80
CA ARG A 272 -8.53 -22.91 5.48
C ARG A 272 -9.57 -23.97 5.83
N ALA A 273 -9.94 -24.82 4.87
CA ALA A 273 -10.88 -25.90 5.08
C ALA A 273 -10.42 -26.80 6.23
N ARG A 274 -11.31 -27.08 7.18
CA ARG A 274 -11.10 -28.06 8.25
C ARG A 274 -12.02 -29.25 7.98
N PRO A 275 -11.50 -30.49 7.89
CA PRO A 275 -12.36 -31.66 7.73
C PRO A 275 -13.30 -31.83 8.94
N GLY A 276 -14.52 -32.31 8.69
CA GLY A 276 -15.48 -32.69 9.74
C GLY A 276 -16.52 -31.66 10.17
N SER A 277 -16.47 -30.39 9.72
CA SER A 277 -17.35 -29.33 10.23
C SER A 277 -18.53 -28.99 9.30
N LYS A 278 -19.62 -29.77 9.38
CA LYS A 278 -20.90 -29.44 8.68
C LYS A 278 -21.78 -28.44 9.43
N THR A 279 -21.50 -28.15 10.70
CA THR A 279 -22.31 -27.28 11.59
C THR A 279 -21.86 -25.82 11.65
N VAL A 280 -20.94 -25.39 10.77
CA VAL A 280 -20.30 -24.06 10.84
C VAL A 280 -20.50 -23.28 9.53
N GLY A 281 -21.73 -23.29 9.00
CA GLY A 281 -22.16 -22.39 7.93
C GLY A 281 -22.40 -20.99 8.47
N GLU A 282 -23.50 -20.81 9.21
CA GLU A 282 -23.95 -19.52 9.76
C GLU A 282 -22.91 -18.88 10.69
N ALA A 283 -22.31 -19.65 11.59
CA ALA A 283 -21.26 -19.13 12.49
C ALA A 283 -19.98 -18.69 11.74
N MET A 284 -19.69 -19.26 10.57
CA MET A 284 -18.60 -18.78 9.70
C MET A 284 -19.01 -17.51 8.97
N GLU A 285 -20.23 -17.43 8.45
CA GLU A 285 -20.74 -16.21 7.79
C GLU A 285 -20.85 -15.03 8.77
N HIS A 286 -21.30 -15.28 9.99
CA HIS A 286 -21.30 -14.30 11.07
C HIS A 286 -19.88 -13.78 11.33
N ARG A 287 -18.87 -14.67 11.41
CA ARG A 287 -17.45 -14.26 11.48
C ARG A 287 -16.95 -13.51 10.25
N ARG A 288 -17.40 -13.83 9.03
CA ARG A 288 -17.09 -13.05 7.81
C ARG A 288 -17.63 -11.63 7.92
N ARG A 289 -18.92 -11.48 8.26
CA ARG A 289 -19.59 -10.18 8.47
C ARG A 289 -18.93 -9.35 9.58
N LEU A 290 -18.49 -9.99 10.68
CA LEU A 290 -17.85 -9.30 11.80
C LEU A 290 -16.43 -8.80 11.52
N LEU A 291 -15.73 -9.29 10.49
CA LEU A 291 -14.31 -9.00 10.25
C LEU A 291 -14.02 -8.23 8.96
N GLN A 292 -14.98 -8.15 8.03
CA GLN A 292 -14.84 -7.43 6.77
C GLN A 292 -15.91 -6.34 6.65
N ASN A 293 -15.61 -5.26 5.91
CA ASN A 293 -16.52 -4.12 5.69
C ASN A 293 -16.94 -3.26 6.92
N LYS A 294 -16.27 -3.34 8.08
CA LYS A 294 -16.58 -2.50 9.28
C LYS A 294 -16.66 -0.97 9.08
N ARG A 295 -16.18 -0.43 7.95
CA ARG A 295 -16.27 1.01 7.58
C ARG A 295 -17.08 1.27 6.30
N LYS A 296 -17.64 0.23 5.69
CA LYS A 296 -18.50 0.34 4.52
C LYS A 296 -19.94 0.22 5.00
N GLU A 297 -20.48 1.34 5.48
CA GLU A 297 -21.93 1.50 5.60
C GLU A 297 -22.58 1.04 4.27
N PRO A 298 -23.75 0.39 4.31
CA PRO A 298 -24.54 0.17 3.11
C PRO A 298 -24.75 1.49 2.36
N ALA A 299 -25.03 1.41 1.05
CA ALA A 299 -25.57 2.56 0.33
C ALA A 299 -27.02 2.79 0.79
N GLU A 300 -27.19 3.34 1.99
CA GLU A 300 -28.48 3.77 2.52
C GLU A 300 -28.99 4.94 1.69
N ASP A 301 -30.26 4.86 1.30
CA ASP A 301 -30.99 5.98 0.70
C ASP A 301 -30.91 7.22 1.62
N PRO A 302 -30.68 8.43 1.09
CA PRO A 302 -30.54 9.64 1.91
C PRO A 302 -31.70 9.88 2.90
N ALA A 303 -32.94 9.51 2.55
CA ALA A 303 -34.07 9.65 3.46
C ALA A 303 -34.03 8.61 4.60
N GLN A 304 -33.65 7.37 4.31
CA GLN A 304 -33.43 6.34 5.34
C GLN A 304 -32.32 6.74 6.32
N ARG A 305 -31.19 7.26 5.79
CA ARG A 305 -30.09 7.76 6.63
C ARG A 305 -30.52 8.94 7.49
N ALA A 306 -31.32 9.88 6.96
CA ALA A 306 -31.87 11.00 7.73
C ALA A 306 -32.82 10.53 8.84
N ALA A 307 -33.70 9.55 8.56
CA ALA A 307 -34.59 8.96 9.56
C ALA A 307 -33.79 8.25 10.68
N ARG A 308 -32.75 7.50 10.32
CA ARG A 308 -31.83 6.82 11.27
C ARG A 308 -31.08 7.82 12.15
N LEU A 309 -30.61 8.94 11.60
CA LEU A 309 -29.94 9.99 12.38
C LEU A 309 -30.91 10.69 13.35
N LYS A 310 -32.17 10.90 12.94
CA LYS A 310 -33.24 11.39 13.83
C LYS A 310 -33.62 10.41 14.95
N THR A 311 -33.15 9.16 14.96
CA THR A 311 -33.31 8.27 16.14
C THR A 311 -32.36 8.66 17.29
N PHE A 312 -31.22 9.28 16.99
CA PHE A 312 -30.23 9.65 18.01
C PHE A 312 -30.47 11.06 18.56
N PRO A 313 -30.39 11.28 19.88
CA PRO A 313 -30.59 12.61 20.47
C PRO A 313 -29.40 13.53 20.16
N CYS A 314 -29.69 14.78 19.79
CA CYS A 314 -28.68 15.78 19.49
C CYS A 314 -27.89 16.17 20.75
N LYS A 315 -26.57 15.93 20.75
CA LYS A 315 -25.68 16.31 21.87
C LYS A 315 -25.68 17.83 22.09
N ARG A 316 -25.54 18.61 21.02
CA ARG A 316 -25.60 20.08 21.08
C ARG A 316 -26.94 20.62 21.59
N PHE A 317 -28.04 19.89 21.41
CA PHE A 317 -29.33 20.27 21.98
C PHE A 317 -29.38 19.99 23.49
N LYS A 318 -28.86 18.85 23.94
CA LYS A 318 -28.67 18.57 25.38
C LYS A 318 -27.78 19.61 26.07
N GLU A 319 -26.81 20.15 25.35
CA GLU A 319 -25.89 21.22 25.80
C GLU A 319 -26.46 22.64 25.59
N GLY A 320 -27.67 22.79 25.04
CA GLY A 320 -28.30 24.11 24.79
C GLY A 320 -27.71 24.93 23.62
N THR A 321 -26.76 24.39 22.85
CA THR A 321 -25.99 25.09 21.80
C THR A 321 -26.43 24.77 20.36
N CYS A 322 -27.59 24.13 20.17
CA CYS A 322 -28.11 23.76 18.84
C CYS A 322 -28.96 24.88 18.23
N GLN A 323 -28.38 25.60 17.26
CA GLN A 323 -29.06 26.68 16.50
C GLN A 323 -29.96 26.17 15.35
N LEU A 324 -30.02 24.86 15.11
CA LEU A 324 -30.64 24.29 13.89
C LEU A 324 -32.12 23.90 14.04
N GLY A 325 -32.70 23.98 15.24
CA GLY A 325 -34.13 23.66 15.47
C GLY A 325 -34.57 22.32 14.84
N ASP A 326 -35.74 22.30 14.21
CA ASP A 326 -36.30 21.11 13.54
C ASP A 326 -35.57 20.69 12.26
N GLN A 327 -34.66 21.53 11.74
CA GLN A 327 -33.75 21.17 10.64
C GLN A 327 -32.52 20.38 11.11
N CYS A 328 -32.36 20.13 12.42
CA CYS A 328 -31.29 19.28 12.91
C CYS A 328 -31.43 17.83 12.39
N CYS A 329 -30.31 17.25 11.95
CA CYS A 329 -30.26 15.84 11.54
C CYS A 329 -30.47 14.85 12.70
N TYR A 330 -30.50 15.32 13.95
CA TYR A 330 -30.61 14.54 15.18
C TYR A 330 -31.86 14.96 15.97
N SER A 331 -32.41 14.07 16.80
CA SER A 331 -33.63 14.36 17.57
C SER A 331 -33.42 15.41 18.65
N HIS A 332 -34.36 16.37 18.71
CA HIS A 332 -34.56 17.30 19.83
C HIS A 332 -35.71 16.89 20.76
N ARG A 333 -36.30 15.70 20.55
CA ARG A 333 -37.41 15.23 21.39
C ARG A 333 -36.86 14.85 22.77
N SER A 334 -37.36 15.53 23.80
CA SER A 334 -37.13 15.14 25.19
C SER A 334 -37.65 13.71 25.42
N PRO A 335 -36.97 12.89 26.25
CA PRO A 335 -37.46 11.57 26.59
C PRO A 335 -38.72 11.72 27.44
N THR A 336 -39.89 11.52 26.83
CA THR A 336 -41.17 11.45 27.53
C THR A 336 -41.14 10.27 28.51
N PRO A 337 -41.46 10.47 29.81
CA PRO A 337 -41.64 9.36 30.72
C PRO A 337 -42.79 8.47 30.21
N LYS A 338 -42.61 7.15 30.26
CA LYS A 338 -43.66 6.21 29.87
C LYS A 338 -44.85 6.35 30.81
N ALA A 339 -46.02 6.66 30.27
CA ALA A 339 -47.27 6.49 31.00
C ALA A 339 -47.53 4.99 31.21
N THR A 340 -47.89 4.64 32.45
CA THR A 340 -48.24 3.29 32.89
C THR A 340 -49.62 2.86 32.35
N ALA A 341 -49.74 1.58 32.02
CA ALA A 341 -51.00 0.85 32.00
C ALA A 341 -50.71 -0.53 32.60
N GLU A 342 -51.31 -0.84 33.75
CA GLU A 342 -51.06 -2.05 34.53
C GLU A 342 -52.13 -3.13 34.28
N ALA A 343 -51.71 -4.39 34.35
CA ALA A 343 -52.54 -5.51 34.77
C ALA A 343 -51.63 -6.55 35.46
N THR A 344 -52.10 -7.13 36.56
CA THR A 344 -51.26 -7.53 37.72
C THR A 344 -50.92 -9.03 37.82
N CYS A 345 -49.78 -9.35 38.46
CA CYS A 345 -49.39 -10.59 39.19
C CYS A 345 -49.53 -11.98 38.49
N THR A 346 -48.74 -13.02 38.77
CA THR A 346 -47.75 -13.34 39.85
C THR A 346 -46.71 -14.33 39.24
N ASP A 347 -45.55 -14.71 39.82
CA ASP A 347 -44.91 -14.46 41.11
C ASP A 347 -43.36 -14.58 40.97
N CYS A 348 -42.58 -14.05 41.93
CA CYS A 348 -41.16 -14.37 42.16
C CYS A 348 -40.64 -13.78 43.50
N PRO A 349 -40.22 -14.62 44.48
CA PRO A 349 -39.57 -14.15 45.72
C PRO A 349 -38.16 -13.55 45.53
N GLN A 350 -37.70 -12.83 46.55
CA GLN A 350 -36.59 -11.87 46.49
C GLN A 350 -35.17 -12.47 46.61
N THR A 351 -34.19 -11.63 46.25
CA THR A 351 -32.73 -11.85 46.29
C THR A 351 -32.17 -11.87 47.72
N PRO A 352 -30.88 -12.27 47.91
CA PRO A 352 -29.85 -11.22 47.98
C PRO A 352 -28.49 -11.56 47.33
N ASN A 353 -27.71 -10.49 47.15
CA ASN A 353 -26.41 -10.39 46.48
C ASN A 353 -25.23 -10.67 47.43
N GLN A 354 -24.24 -11.48 47.02
CA GLN A 354 -22.89 -11.51 47.61
C GLN A 354 -21.80 -11.77 46.55
N ASN A 355 -20.77 -10.91 46.52
CA ASN A 355 -19.56 -11.08 45.70
C ASN A 355 -18.47 -11.85 46.50
N PRO A 356 -17.76 -12.83 45.90
CA PRO A 356 -16.56 -13.42 46.48
C PRO A 356 -15.28 -12.65 46.06
N PRO A 357 -14.26 -12.52 46.94
CA PRO A 357 -12.97 -11.89 46.63
C PRO A 357 -11.97 -12.85 45.95
N GLY A 358 -10.92 -12.30 45.34
CA GLY A 358 -9.87 -13.06 44.64
C GLY A 358 -8.79 -13.66 45.56
N PRO A 359 -8.04 -14.68 45.09
CA PRO A 359 -7.06 -15.39 45.90
C PRO A 359 -5.68 -14.71 45.93
N GLY A 360 -5.11 -14.59 47.14
CA GLY A 360 -3.69 -14.29 47.37
C GLY A 360 -2.87 -15.55 47.66
N ALA A 361 -1.55 -15.47 47.47
CA ALA A 361 -0.64 -16.61 47.61
C ALA A 361 -0.16 -16.87 49.05
N THR A 362 0.23 -18.11 49.33
CA THR A 362 0.97 -18.55 50.52
C THR A 362 2.10 -19.51 50.13
N ALA A 363 3.16 -19.61 50.94
CA ALA A 363 4.36 -20.39 50.63
C ALA A 363 4.97 -21.06 51.89
N GLY A 364 5.61 -22.23 51.70
CA GLY A 364 6.43 -22.94 52.72
C GLY A 364 5.62 -23.75 53.74
N PRO A 365 6.14 -24.90 54.25
CA PRO A 365 7.54 -25.12 54.67
C PRO A 365 8.23 -26.32 53.99
N GLY A 366 9.42 -26.74 54.47
CA GLY A 366 10.23 -27.85 53.91
C GLY A 366 10.93 -28.72 54.96
N VAL A 367 11.98 -29.46 54.54
CA VAL A 367 12.66 -30.60 55.22
C VAL A 367 11.82 -31.89 55.14
N ASP A 368 12.34 -33.09 54.85
CA ASP A 368 13.75 -33.56 54.71
C ASP A 368 14.41 -33.35 53.32
#